data_AF-A0A818S4M9-F1
#
_entry.id   AF-A0A818S4M9-F1
#
_cell.length_a   1.000
_cell.length_b   1.000
_cell.length_c   1.000
_cell.angle_alpha   90.00
_cell.angle_beta   90.00
_cell.angle_gamma   90.00
#
_symmetry.space_group_name_H-M   'P 1'
#
loop_
_entity.id
_entity.type
_entity.pdbx_description
1 polymer ?
#
loop_
_entity_poly.entity_id
_entity_poly.type
_entity_poly.pdbx_seq_one_letter_code
_entity_poly.pdbx_strand_id
1 'polypeptide(L)'
;MIYQECAQLEAGVTFFIPGVGEQNIKFFIIASCTDKPAQSLLTNMVSHNANYSCAKCFTEGENFTIYSKKVRKSTIKVFPYRNDEVRNNSICNNLAIEAEQHGSPVKGHAAPCPLTKLKYYSFGESILFDSLHTLYLGVFKKFCSLIFSKSKTDRQQKWSLYNKINSIDQGLSSVKIPTTTSRRFRTIKHIARFKANEFRSLMHHGSTVLLQAKLPKYRRHFALLLAAVNIASKDIIDNYDIILVKELLHQYVKDWQKIFGLRHMSSNIHSLLHIHESIQFLVKRRNSQTASETDSILAQIIEETQQSQQELLISVKEYRSLLEELIEQLDFIQEQLQQ
;
A
#
# COMPACT_ATOMS: atom_id res chain seq x y z
N MET A 1 11.51 -8.66 -24.51
CA MET A 1 11.74 -9.83 -23.65
C MET A 1 10.49 -10.20 -22.86
N ILE A 2 10.15 -9.56 -21.72
CA ILE A 2 9.00 -9.95 -20.87
C ILE A 2 7.69 -10.12 -21.68
N TYR A 3 7.25 -9.11 -22.45
CA TYR A 3 6.04 -9.23 -23.26
C TYR A 3 6.03 -10.46 -24.19
N GLN A 4 7.16 -10.78 -24.82
CA GLN A 4 7.25 -11.90 -25.76
C GLN A 4 7.08 -13.24 -25.03
N GLU A 5 7.70 -13.40 -23.87
CA GLU A 5 7.53 -14.58 -23.01
C GLU A 5 6.07 -14.71 -22.56
N CYS A 6 5.45 -13.60 -22.13
CA CYS A 6 4.04 -13.60 -21.73
C CYS A 6 3.11 -13.95 -22.90
N ALA A 7 3.37 -13.41 -24.09
CA ALA A 7 2.58 -13.72 -25.29
C ALA A 7 2.71 -15.20 -25.71
N GLN A 8 3.88 -15.81 -25.53
CA GLN A 8 4.07 -17.25 -25.73
C GLN A 8 3.23 -18.07 -24.74
N LEU A 9 3.21 -17.64 -23.47
CA LEU A 9 2.38 -18.29 -22.45
C LEU A 9 0.87 -18.17 -22.75
N GLU A 10 0.41 -17.06 -23.32
CA GLU A 10 -0.99 -16.90 -23.75
C GLU A 10 -1.34 -17.77 -24.97
N ALA A 11 -0.36 -18.05 -25.84
CA ALA A 11 -0.52 -18.96 -26.98
C ALA A 11 -0.69 -20.42 -26.51
N GLY A 12 -0.07 -20.77 -25.38
CA GLY A 12 -0.20 -22.07 -24.72
C GLY A 12 1.10 -22.86 -24.72
N VAL A 13 1.33 -23.59 -23.64
CA VAL A 13 2.47 -24.49 -23.45
C VAL A 13 1.94 -25.90 -23.25
N THR A 14 2.52 -26.83 -23.98
CA THR A 14 2.17 -28.24 -23.88
C THR A 14 2.85 -28.87 -22.66
N PHE A 15 2.07 -29.47 -21.77
CA PHE A 15 2.54 -30.25 -20.63
C PHE A 15 2.03 -31.68 -20.71
N PHE A 16 2.87 -32.63 -20.29
CA PHE A 16 2.41 -33.97 -19.99
C PHE A 16 2.00 -34.04 -18.52
N ILE A 17 0.72 -34.31 -18.26
CA ILE A 17 0.19 -34.51 -16.92
C ILE A 17 0.00 -36.02 -16.72
N PRO A 18 0.71 -36.65 -15.76
CA PRO A 18 0.54 -38.07 -15.47
C PRO A 18 -0.93 -38.42 -15.20
N GLY A 19 -1.44 -39.43 -15.90
CA GLY A 19 -2.84 -39.87 -15.78
C GLY A 19 -3.87 -39.08 -16.60
N VAL A 20 -3.48 -37.95 -17.20
CA VAL A 20 -4.36 -37.14 -18.09
C VAL A 20 -3.83 -37.11 -19.53
N GLY A 21 -2.51 -37.17 -19.70
CA GLY A 21 -1.85 -37.13 -21.01
C GLY A 21 -1.36 -35.72 -21.37
N GLU A 22 -1.21 -35.48 -22.68
CA GLU A 22 -0.73 -34.21 -23.21
C GLU A 22 -1.84 -33.14 -23.12
N GLN A 23 -1.55 -32.02 -22.47
CA GLN A 23 -2.47 -30.91 -22.27
C GLN A 23 -1.83 -29.61 -22.73
N ASN A 24 -2.57 -28.79 -23.47
CA ASN A 24 -2.16 -27.44 -23.82
C ASN A 24 -2.70 -26.47 -22.75
N ILE A 25 -1.80 -25.90 -21.95
CA ILE A 25 -2.14 -24.99 -20.85
C ILE A 25 -1.75 -23.57 -21.23
N LYS A 26 -2.70 -22.64 -21.10
CA LYS A 26 -2.49 -21.21 -21.37
C LYS A 26 -2.38 -20.45 -20.06
N PHE A 27 -1.39 -19.57 -19.96
CA PHE A 27 -1.23 -18.68 -18.81
C PHE A 27 -1.51 -17.24 -19.24
N PHE A 28 -2.30 -16.55 -18.44
CA PHE A 28 -2.69 -15.18 -18.68
C PHE A 28 -2.17 -14.29 -17.56
N ILE A 29 -1.41 -13.26 -17.93
CA ILE A 29 -1.03 -12.22 -16.97
C ILE A 29 -2.20 -11.27 -16.80
N ILE A 30 -2.77 -11.28 -15.61
CA ILE A 30 -3.91 -10.44 -15.27
C ILE A 30 -3.48 -9.17 -14.55
N ALA A 31 -2.35 -9.21 -13.85
CA ALA A 31 -1.90 -8.13 -13.00
C ALA A 31 -0.41 -8.21 -12.67
N SER A 32 0.16 -7.10 -12.21
CA SER A 32 1.54 -6.99 -11.75
C SER A 32 1.61 -6.30 -10.39
N CYS A 33 2.31 -6.89 -9.43
CA CYS A 33 2.62 -6.30 -8.13
C CYS A 33 4.13 -6.10 -8.05
N THR A 34 4.58 -4.85 -8.18
CA THR A 34 6.01 -4.53 -8.26
C THR A 34 6.34 -3.29 -7.45
N ASP A 35 7.61 -3.18 -7.04
CA ASP A 35 8.10 -1.95 -6.44
C ASP A 35 8.12 -0.81 -7.49
N LYS A 36 8.22 0.45 -7.04
CA LYS A 36 8.06 1.59 -7.96
C LYS A 36 9.09 1.66 -9.09
N PRO A 37 10.39 1.37 -8.86
CA PRO A 37 11.36 1.26 -9.94
C PRO A 37 10.99 0.19 -10.98
N ALA A 38 10.67 -1.04 -10.55
CA ALA A 38 10.27 -2.09 -11.47
C ALA A 38 8.95 -1.78 -12.17
N GLN A 39 7.99 -1.16 -11.49
CA GLN A 39 6.73 -0.69 -12.07
C GLN A 39 6.99 0.31 -13.20
N SER A 40 7.86 1.31 -12.99
CA SER A 40 8.21 2.32 -14.01
C SER A 40 8.81 1.66 -15.26
N LEU A 41 9.70 0.68 -15.09
CA LEU A 41 10.28 -0.08 -16.21
C LEU A 41 9.23 -0.95 -16.92
N LEU A 42 8.41 -1.67 -16.17
CA LEU A 42 7.39 -2.57 -16.72
C LEU A 42 6.32 -1.82 -17.53
N THR A 43 5.99 -0.61 -17.07
CA THR A 43 4.88 0.19 -17.61
C THR A 43 5.33 1.25 -18.62
N ASN A 44 6.63 1.36 -18.89
CA ASN A 44 7.22 2.46 -19.66
C ASN A 44 6.80 3.85 -19.14
N MET A 45 6.74 3.99 -17.82
CA MET A 45 6.49 5.26 -17.15
C MET A 45 7.78 5.91 -16.67
N VAL A 46 7.73 7.23 -16.47
CA VAL A 46 8.77 7.99 -15.78
C VAL A 46 9.06 7.46 -14.38
N SER A 47 10.25 7.76 -13.87
CA SER A 47 10.66 7.34 -12.53
C SER A 47 9.70 7.86 -11.44
N HIS A 48 9.68 7.15 -10.30
CA HIS A 48 8.82 7.47 -9.15
C HIS A 48 9.00 8.89 -8.56
N ASN A 49 10.05 9.63 -8.93
CA ASN A 49 10.33 11.01 -8.48
C ASN A 49 9.92 12.08 -9.51
N ALA A 50 9.34 11.70 -10.66
CA ALA A 50 8.83 12.65 -11.64
C ALA A 50 7.46 13.23 -11.24
N ASN A 51 7.00 14.25 -11.96
CA ASN A 51 5.72 14.94 -11.71
C ASN A 51 4.53 13.97 -11.81
N TYR A 52 4.40 13.23 -12.90
CA TYR A 52 3.25 12.34 -13.13
C TYR A 52 3.62 10.87 -12.90
N SER A 53 4.28 10.56 -11.78
CA SER A 53 4.87 9.23 -11.56
C SER A 53 3.91 8.17 -11.01
N CYS A 54 2.71 8.57 -10.59
CA CYS A 54 1.70 7.61 -10.14
C CYS A 54 1.09 6.88 -11.35
N ALA A 55 1.15 5.54 -11.37
CA ALA A 55 0.52 4.75 -12.43
C ALA A 55 -0.98 4.52 -12.21
N LYS A 56 -1.54 5.05 -11.11
CA LYS A 56 -2.96 4.93 -10.76
C LYS A 56 -3.76 6.19 -11.04
N CYS A 57 -3.17 7.38 -10.98
CA CYS A 57 -3.87 8.63 -11.25
C CYS A 57 -2.97 9.65 -11.96
N PHE A 58 -3.57 10.78 -12.33
CA PHE A 58 -2.89 11.89 -12.99
C PHE A 58 -2.39 12.98 -12.02
N THR A 59 -2.27 12.72 -10.72
CA THR A 59 -1.73 13.68 -9.76
C THR A 59 -0.31 14.11 -10.13
N GLU A 60 -0.13 15.41 -10.30
CA GLU A 60 1.17 16.05 -10.48
C GLU A 60 1.86 16.29 -9.14
N GLY A 61 3.04 15.70 -8.97
CA GLY A 61 3.92 15.91 -7.84
C GLY A 61 4.71 17.22 -7.93
N GLU A 62 4.83 17.90 -6.81
CA GLU A 62 5.43 19.22 -6.68
C GLU A 62 6.88 19.13 -6.20
N ASN A 63 7.71 20.10 -6.60
CA ASN A 63 9.05 20.26 -6.07
C ASN A 63 8.98 21.03 -4.75
N PHE A 64 9.42 20.43 -3.65
CA PHE A 64 9.50 21.07 -2.35
C PHE A 64 10.97 21.32 -1.97
N THR A 65 11.33 22.59 -1.80
CA THR A 65 12.69 22.97 -1.38
C THR A 65 12.81 22.95 0.14
N ILE A 66 13.78 22.19 0.64
CA ILE A 66 14.14 22.12 2.05
C ILE A 66 15.30 23.09 2.30
N TYR A 67 15.06 24.04 3.21
CA TYR A 67 16.09 24.94 3.73
C TYR A 67 16.59 24.40 5.07
N SER A 68 17.88 24.12 5.18
CA SER A 68 18.53 23.73 6.43
C SER A 68 19.90 24.38 6.53
N LYS A 69 20.27 24.84 7.73
CA LYS A 69 21.60 25.42 8.01
C LYS A 69 22.77 24.44 7.70
N LYS A 70 22.49 23.14 7.56
CA LYS A 70 23.49 22.08 7.32
C LYS A 70 23.43 21.46 5.91
N VAL A 71 22.39 21.71 5.13
CA VAL A 71 22.18 21.06 3.83
C VAL A 71 22.13 22.15 2.77
N ARG A 72 23.07 22.12 1.81
CA ARG A 72 22.97 22.92 0.57
C ARG A 72 21.59 22.61 -0.04
N LYS A 73 20.80 23.65 -0.34
CA LYS A 73 19.45 23.62 -0.93
C LYS A 73 19.10 22.26 -1.54
N SER A 74 18.22 21.50 -0.90
CA SER A 74 17.77 20.19 -1.38
C SER A 74 16.32 20.29 -1.83
N THR A 75 16.03 19.79 -3.03
CA THR A 75 14.66 19.72 -3.57
C THR A 75 14.21 18.27 -3.55
N ILE A 76 13.04 18.01 -2.97
CA ILE A 76 12.39 16.71 -2.97
C ILE A 76 11.09 16.76 -3.77
N LYS A 77 10.66 15.61 -4.32
CA LYS A 77 9.34 15.47 -4.93
C LYS A 77 8.32 15.13 -3.84
N VAL A 78 7.21 15.88 -3.81
CA VAL A 78 6.08 15.64 -2.89
C VAL A 78 4.79 15.49 -3.68
N PHE A 79 3.85 14.73 -3.12
CA PHE A 79 2.54 14.47 -3.71
C PHE A 79 1.46 14.94 -2.73
N PRO A 80 1.04 16.20 -2.79
CA PRO A 80 -0.01 16.72 -1.93
C PRO A 80 -1.28 15.85 -2.00
N TYR A 81 -2.07 15.85 -0.94
CA TYR A 81 -3.38 15.19 -0.97
C TYR A 81 -4.24 15.84 -2.05
N ARG A 82 -4.59 15.06 -3.07
CA ARG A 82 -5.50 15.37 -4.17
C ARG A 82 -6.27 14.11 -4.52
N ASN A 83 -7.52 14.29 -4.94
CA ASN A 83 -8.35 13.22 -5.46
C ASN A 83 -8.51 13.41 -6.96
N ASP A 84 -7.40 13.26 -7.68
CA ASP A 84 -7.36 13.45 -9.12
C ASP A 84 -7.86 12.20 -9.85
N GLU A 85 -8.19 12.36 -11.12
CA GLU A 85 -8.72 11.28 -11.97
C GLU A 85 -7.79 10.06 -12.03
N VAL A 86 -8.40 8.88 -11.92
CA VAL A 86 -7.74 7.58 -12.04
C VAL A 86 -7.42 7.30 -13.51
N ARG A 87 -6.27 6.69 -13.76
CA ARG A 87 -5.81 6.31 -15.10
C ARG A 87 -6.70 5.20 -15.67
N ASN A 88 -7.19 5.40 -16.88
CA ASN A 88 -7.88 4.37 -17.66
C ASN A 88 -7.08 3.99 -18.91
N ASN A 89 -7.34 2.78 -19.42
CA ASN A 89 -6.55 2.17 -20.49
C ASN A 89 -6.55 3.00 -21.80
N SER A 90 -7.70 3.53 -22.20
CA SER A 90 -7.85 4.34 -23.43
C SER A 90 -7.04 5.62 -23.40
N ILE A 91 -7.19 6.42 -22.33
CA ILE A 91 -6.45 7.68 -22.17
C ILE A 91 -4.94 7.39 -22.08
N CYS A 92 -4.55 6.38 -21.30
CA CYS A 92 -3.15 6.01 -21.13
C CYS A 92 -2.48 5.55 -22.42
N ASN A 93 -3.16 4.77 -23.26
CA ASN A 93 -2.61 4.37 -24.56
C ASN A 93 -2.38 5.58 -25.47
N ASN A 94 -3.33 6.52 -25.55
CA ASN A 94 -3.18 7.73 -26.37
C ASN A 94 -1.99 8.58 -25.90
N LEU A 95 -1.89 8.84 -24.59
CA LEU A 95 -0.78 9.59 -24.00
C LEU A 95 0.57 8.91 -24.21
N ALA A 96 0.60 7.58 -24.19
CA ALA A 96 1.82 6.81 -24.38
C ALA A 96 2.29 6.80 -25.84
N ILE A 97 1.36 6.74 -26.80
CA ILE A 97 1.65 6.90 -28.23
C ILE A 97 2.16 8.31 -28.51
N GLU A 98 1.49 9.32 -27.95
CA GLU A 98 1.90 10.73 -28.03
C GLU A 98 3.33 10.92 -27.51
N ALA A 99 3.64 10.35 -26.33
CA ALA A 99 4.98 10.42 -25.74
C ALA A 99 6.07 9.78 -26.63
N GLU A 100 5.78 8.64 -27.24
CA GLU A 100 6.69 7.96 -28.16
C GLU A 100 6.93 8.77 -29.44
N GLN A 101 5.86 9.34 -30.03
CA GLN A 101 5.95 10.19 -31.22
C GLN A 101 6.72 11.49 -30.98
N HIS A 102 6.54 12.12 -29.81
CA HIS A 102 7.24 13.34 -29.44
C HIS A 102 8.66 13.09 -28.90
N GLY A 103 9.02 11.84 -28.57
CA GLY A 103 10.30 11.51 -27.95
C GLY A 103 10.48 12.10 -26.54
N SER A 104 9.39 12.45 -25.86
CA SER A 104 9.42 13.01 -24.51
C SER A 104 8.20 12.58 -23.67
N PRO A 105 8.32 12.43 -22.34
CA PRO A 105 7.22 11.90 -21.56
C PRO A 105 6.00 12.82 -21.48
N VAL A 106 4.81 12.26 -21.74
CA VAL A 106 3.51 12.96 -21.63
C VAL A 106 2.72 12.38 -20.47
N LYS A 107 2.36 13.23 -19.48
CA LYS A 107 1.63 12.83 -18.26
C LYS A 107 2.19 11.56 -17.61
N GLY A 108 3.52 11.41 -17.66
CA GLY A 108 4.27 10.33 -17.03
C GLY A 108 4.45 9.07 -17.87
N HIS A 109 3.81 8.96 -19.04
CA HIS A 109 4.10 7.90 -20.00
C HIS A 109 5.33 8.29 -20.83
N ALA A 110 6.28 7.38 -20.98
CA ALA A 110 7.44 7.55 -21.86
C ALA A 110 7.29 6.80 -23.18
N ALA A 111 6.56 5.68 -23.17
CA ALA A 111 6.20 4.88 -24.34
C ALA A 111 5.00 3.97 -23.99
N PRO A 112 4.36 3.31 -24.98
CA PRO A 112 3.30 2.33 -24.71
C PRO A 112 3.77 1.22 -23.76
N CYS A 113 2.95 0.87 -22.77
CA CYS A 113 3.23 -0.26 -21.88
C CYS A 113 3.15 -1.57 -22.68
N PRO A 114 4.20 -2.41 -22.73
CA PRO A 114 4.16 -3.64 -23.51
C PRO A 114 3.08 -4.62 -23.05
N LEU A 115 2.75 -4.60 -21.76
CA LEU A 115 1.78 -5.53 -21.18
C LEU A 115 0.33 -5.22 -21.59
N THR A 116 -0.01 -3.99 -22.01
CA THR A 116 -1.38 -3.67 -22.46
C THR A 116 -1.77 -4.35 -23.76
N LYS A 117 -0.81 -5.01 -24.43
CA LYS A 117 -1.03 -5.88 -25.59
C LYS A 117 -1.50 -7.30 -25.19
N LEU A 118 -1.34 -7.68 -23.92
CA LEU A 118 -1.79 -8.98 -23.41
C LEU A 118 -3.30 -8.98 -23.19
N LYS A 119 -3.92 -10.16 -23.32
CA LYS A 119 -5.38 -10.29 -23.44
C LYS A 119 -6.17 -9.71 -22.26
N TYR A 120 -5.63 -9.83 -21.04
CA TYR A 120 -6.35 -9.46 -19.82
C TYR A 120 -5.63 -8.44 -18.95
N TYR A 121 -4.67 -7.71 -19.52
CA TYR A 121 -3.91 -6.69 -18.81
C TYR A 121 -4.33 -5.28 -19.24
N SER A 122 -4.89 -4.52 -18.31
CA SER A 122 -5.42 -3.17 -18.51
C SER A 122 -4.58 -2.16 -17.73
N PHE A 123 -4.13 -1.08 -18.38
CA PHE A 123 -3.35 -0.05 -17.70
C PHE A 123 -4.17 0.61 -16.59
N GLY A 124 -3.54 0.86 -15.44
CA GLY A 124 -4.20 1.45 -14.27
C GLY A 124 -4.97 0.43 -13.42
N GLU A 125 -5.65 -0.54 -14.02
CA GLU A 125 -6.37 -1.59 -13.28
C GLU A 125 -5.47 -2.74 -12.88
N SER A 126 -4.69 -3.28 -13.83
CA SER A 126 -3.83 -4.46 -13.64
C SER A 126 -2.54 -4.18 -12.85
N ILE A 127 -2.26 -2.93 -12.50
CA ILE A 127 -1.12 -2.58 -11.63
C ILE A 127 -1.60 -2.65 -10.19
N LEU A 128 -1.09 -3.59 -9.39
CA LEU A 128 -1.56 -3.79 -8.02
C LEU A 128 -0.69 -3.06 -7.00
N PHE A 129 -1.29 -2.82 -5.84
CA PHE A 129 -0.59 -2.29 -4.68
C PHE A 129 0.41 -3.30 -4.10
N ASP A 130 1.67 -2.87 -3.97
CA ASP A 130 2.72 -3.60 -3.26
C ASP A 130 2.75 -3.21 -1.78
N SER A 131 2.23 -4.09 -0.92
CA SER A 131 2.17 -3.88 0.53
C SER A 131 3.56 -3.87 1.19
N LEU A 132 4.53 -4.64 0.68
CA LEU A 132 5.86 -4.71 1.25
C LEU A 132 6.58 -3.37 1.12
N HIS A 133 6.68 -2.86 -0.10
CA HIS A 133 7.45 -1.67 -0.41
C HIS A 133 6.67 -0.38 -0.13
N THR A 134 5.35 -0.39 -0.32
CA THR A 134 4.53 0.81 -0.17
C THR A 134 4.01 0.97 1.26
N LEU A 135 3.36 -0.05 1.83
CA LEU A 135 2.79 0.04 3.18
C LEU A 135 3.87 -0.09 4.26
N TYR A 136 4.56 -1.23 4.33
CA TYR A 136 5.46 -1.52 5.46
C TYR A 136 6.77 -0.71 5.38
N LEU A 137 7.49 -0.83 4.27
CA LEU A 137 8.77 -0.11 4.07
C LEU A 137 8.61 1.35 3.66
N GLY A 138 7.46 1.72 3.09
CA GLY A 138 7.17 3.07 2.63
C GLY A 138 6.50 3.92 3.72
N VAL A 139 5.22 3.66 3.96
CA VAL A 139 4.37 4.45 4.85
C VAL A 139 4.73 4.21 6.32
N PHE A 140 4.71 2.96 6.78
CA PHE A 140 4.82 2.65 8.20
C PHE A 140 6.24 2.87 8.73
N LYS A 141 7.26 2.49 7.96
CA LYS A 141 8.64 2.88 8.26
C LYS A 141 8.80 4.40 8.36
N LYS A 142 8.23 5.17 7.44
CA LYS A 142 8.26 6.64 7.49
C LYS A 142 7.54 7.15 8.74
N PHE A 143 6.37 6.62 9.04
CA PHE A 143 5.59 6.95 10.23
C PHE A 143 6.42 6.76 11.50
N CYS A 144 6.97 5.56 11.69
CA CYS A 144 7.84 5.22 12.83
C CYS A 144 9.10 6.09 12.87
N SER A 145 9.72 6.39 11.72
CA SER A 145 10.91 7.26 11.66
C SER A 145 10.62 8.68 12.14
N LEU A 146 9.40 9.19 11.91
CA LEU A 146 8.97 10.48 12.39
C LEU A 146 8.73 10.41 13.89
N ILE A 147 7.76 9.59 14.33
CA ILE A 147 7.35 9.58 15.74
C ILE A 147 8.45 9.15 16.72
N PHE A 148 9.46 8.39 16.28
CA PHE A 148 10.61 8.00 17.10
C PHE A 148 11.90 8.75 16.74
N SER A 149 11.81 9.85 16.00
CA SER A 149 12.96 10.62 15.56
C SER A 149 13.82 11.11 16.74
N LYS A 150 15.13 10.95 16.60
CA LYS A 150 16.14 11.49 17.52
C LYS A 150 16.39 12.98 17.32
N SER A 151 15.91 13.55 16.20
CA SER A 151 16.14 14.96 15.86
C SER A 151 15.56 15.89 16.92
N LYS A 152 16.30 16.92 17.33
CA LYS A 152 15.83 17.92 18.30
C LYS A 152 14.51 18.57 17.84
N THR A 153 14.37 18.88 16.55
CA THR A 153 13.17 19.51 15.98
C THR A 153 11.95 18.62 16.04
N ASP A 154 12.13 17.32 15.75
CA ASP A 154 11.04 16.35 15.72
C ASP A 154 10.64 15.93 17.12
N ARG A 155 11.60 15.82 18.05
CA ARG A 155 11.35 15.48 19.46
C ARG A 155 10.44 16.49 20.16
N GLN A 156 10.46 17.75 19.72
CA GLN A 156 9.60 18.83 20.24
C GLN A 156 8.21 18.84 19.61
N GLN A 157 7.98 18.05 18.55
CA GLN A 157 6.66 17.99 17.91
C GLN A 157 5.67 17.26 18.80
N LYS A 158 4.42 17.72 18.78
CA LYS A 158 3.32 17.14 19.58
C LYS A 158 3.07 15.65 19.27
N TRP A 159 3.43 15.18 18.08
CA TRP A 159 3.29 13.78 17.65
C TRP A 159 4.46 12.87 18.06
N SER A 160 5.53 13.42 18.65
CA SER A 160 6.72 12.67 19.04
C SER A 160 6.43 11.69 20.17
N LEU A 161 6.92 10.46 20.01
CA LEU A 161 6.93 9.40 21.02
C LEU A 161 8.36 9.06 21.47
N TYR A 162 9.36 9.88 21.13
CA TYR A 162 10.76 9.60 21.46
C TYR A 162 10.98 9.34 22.96
N ASN A 163 10.35 10.15 23.83
CA ASN A 163 10.48 10.00 25.28
C ASN A 163 9.70 8.78 25.83
N LYS A 164 8.84 8.14 25.02
CA LYS A 164 8.07 6.95 25.41
C LYS A 164 8.69 5.64 24.94
N ILE A 165 9.84 5.68 24.24
CA ILE A 165 10.49 4.48 23.65
C ILE A 165 10.69 3.37 24.67
N ASN A 166 11.20 3.66 25.89
CA ASN A 166 11.44 2.63 26.89
C ASN A 166 10.15 1.95 27.37
N SER A 167 9.07 2.73 27.58
CA SER A 167 7.75 2.20 27.97
C SER A 167 7.11 1.38 26.84
N ILE A 168 7.29 1.83 25.59
CA ILE A 168 6.84 1.08 24.40
C ILE A 168 7.60 -0.23 24.27
N ASP A 169 8.93 -0.24 24.41
CA ASP A 169 9.75 -1.46 24.36
C ASP A 169 9.34 -2.46 25.46
N GLN A 170 9.03 -1.98 26.67
CA GLN A 170 8.47 -2.82 27.74
C GLN A 170 7.11 -3.41 27.36
N GLY A 171 6.19 -2.60 26.82
CA GLY A 171 4.90 -3.08 26.32
C GLY A 171 5.07 -4.14 25.24
N LEU A 172 5.92 -3.88 24.24
CA LEU A 172 6.23 -4.81 23.14
C LEU A 172 6.84 -6.12 23.64
N SER A 173 7.66 -6.10 24.70
CA SER A 173 8.21 -7.34 25.28
C SER A 173 7.15 -8.27 25.90
N SER A 174 5.97 -7.73 26.23
CA SER A 174 4.85 -8.47 26.80
C SER A 174 3.85 -8.95 25.75
N VAL A 175 3.97 -8.49 24.50
CA VAL A 175 3.09 -8.90 23.40
C VAL A 175 3.41 -10.35 23.04
N LYS A 176 2.36 -11.19 23.02
CA LYS A 176 2.45 -12.55 22.50
C LYS A 176 2.53 -12.48 20.98
N ILE A 177 3.74 -12.67 20.46
CA ILE A 177 3.97 -12.90 19.04
C ILE A 177 3.82 -14.38 18.78
N PRO A 178 3.11 -14.79 17.73
CA PRO A 178 2.88 -16.22 17.54
C PRO A 178 4.05 -16.96 16.93
N THR A 179 3.97 -18.27 17.04
CA THR A 179 5.08 -19.20 16.75
C THR A 179 5.56 -19.16 15.31
N THR A 180 4.68 -18.74 14.40
CA THR A 180 4.91 -18.60 12.96
C THR A 180 5.82 -17.40 12.66
N THR A 181 5.77 -16.37 13.51
CA THR A 181 6.66 -15.21 13.46
C THR A 181 7.87 -15.46 14.35
N SER A 182 8.95 -15.94 13.74
CA SER A 182 10.16 -16.44 14.43
C SER A 182 10.91 -15.45 15.35
N ARG A 183 10.52 -14.18 15.48
CA ARG A 183 11.34 -13.17 16.20
C ARG A 183 10.51 -12.24 17.09
N ARG A 184 10.95 -12.10 18.34
CA ARG A 184 10.56 -11.02 19.25
C ARG A 184 10.87 -9.66 18.63
N PHE A 185 10.10 -8.64 19.04
CA PHE A 185 10.36 -7.27 18.62
C PHE A 185 11.78 -6.83 19.00
N ARG A 186 12.54 -6.36 18.00
CA ARG A 186 13.75 -5.59 18.27
C ARG A 186 13.34 -4.27 18.94
N THR A 187 14.21 -3.74 19.80
CA THR A 187 13.99 -2.41 20.41
C THR A 187 13.77 -1.32 19.35
N ILE A 188 12.82 -0.42 19.62
CA ILE A 188 12.52 0.77 18.81
C ILE A 188 13.75 1.70 18.69
N LYS A 189 14.73 1.60 19.60
CA LYS A 189 16.01 2.32 19.47
C LYS A 189 16.75 2.01 18.16
N HIS A 190 16.47 0.85 17.56
CA HIS A 190 17.03 0.40 16.29
C HIS A 190 16.04 0.46 15.12
N ILE A 191 14.94 1.22 15.24
CA ILE A 191 13.86 1.30 14.23
C ILE A 191 14.37 1.61 12.81
N ALA A 192 15.45 2.40 12.67
CA ALA A 192 16.07 2.71 11.38
C ALA A 192 16.66 1.48 10.66
N ARG A 193 16.96 0.40 11.39
CA ARG A 193 17.54 -0.86 10.91
C ARG A 193 16.51 -1.98 10.81
N PHE A 194 15.23 -1.71 11.03
CA PHE A 194 14.19 -2.73 10.90
C PHE A 194 14.05 -3.18 9.44
N LYS A 195 13.88 -4.48 9.26
CA LYS A 195 13.50 -5.09 7.98
C LYS A 195 11.99 -5.02 7.76
N ALA A 196 11.55 -5.33 6.53
CA ALA A 196 10.14 -5.29 6.17
C ALA A 196 9.26 -6.13 7.10
N ASN A 197 9.67 -7.37 7.38
CA ASN A 197 8.93 -8.26 8.29
C ASN A 197 8.89 -7.75 9.73
N GLU A 198 9.90 -6.98 10.18
CA GLU A 198 9.88 -6.36 11.51
C GLU A 198 8.86 -5.20 11.55
N PHE A 199 8.73 -4.43 10.47
CA PHE A 199 7.67 -3.41 10.35
C PHE A 199 6.28 -4.03 10.23
N ARG A 200 6.13 -5.11 9.43
CA ARG A 200 4.89 -5.88 9.32
C ARG A 200 4.45 -6.40 10.69
N SER A 201 5.35 -7.08 11.40
CA SER A 201 5.07 -7.60 12.74
C SER A 201 4.73 -6.49 13.73
N LEU A 202 5.44 -5.36 13.69
CA LEU A 202 5.17 -4.21 14.57
C LEU A 202 3.79 -3.58 14.27
N MET A 203 3.35 -3.55 13.01
CA MET A 203 2.03 -3.06 12.64
C MET A 203 0.92 -4.01 13.11
N HIS A 204 1.06 -5.31 12.85
CA HIS A 204 -0.01 -6.27 13.14
C HIS A 204 -0.09 -6.67 14.61
N HIS A 205 1.05 -6.92 15.26
CA HIS A 205 1.05 -7.41 16.65
C HIS A 205 1.44 -6.33 17.67
N GLY A 206 2.21 -5.31 17.26
CA GLY A 206 2.67 -4.23 18.15
C GLY A 206 1.80 -2.97 18.14
N SER A 207 0.76 -2.92 17.31
CA SER A 207 -0.05 -1.70 17.12
C SER A 207 -0.80 -1.25 18.37
N THR A 208 -1.28 -2.17 19.20
CA THR A 208 -1.97 -1.87 20.46
C THR A 208 -1.10 -1.04 21.40
N VAL A 209 0.15 -1.48 21.62
CA VAL A 209 1.15 -0.75 22.41
C VAL A 209 1.40 0.64 21.82
N LEU A 210 1.51 0.74 20.49
CA LEU A 210 1.71 2.02 19.80
C LEU A 210 0.50 2.96 19.91
N LEU A 211 -0.73 2.43 19.90
CA LEU A 211 -1.97 3.20 20.03
C LEU A 211 -2.14 3.75 21.44
N GLN A 212 -1.90 2.91 22.46
CA GLN A 212 -1.96 3.30 23.88
C GLN A 212 -0.94 4.40 24.20
N ALA A 213 0.24 4.35 23.59
CA ALA A 213 1.28 5.36 23.79
C ALA A 213 0.94 6.74 23.19
N LYS A 214 0.00 6.84 22.24
CA LYS A 214 -0.32 8.09 21.54
C LYS A 214 -1.37 8.93 22.24
N LEU A 215 -1.27 10.25 22.07
CA LEU A 215 -2.34 11.19 22.42
C LEU A 215 -3.55 11.00 21.49
N PRO A 216 -4.78 11.28 21.94
CA PRO A 216 -6.02 10.96 21.22
C PRO A 216 -6.00 11.33 19.72
N LYS A 217 -5.63 12.58 19.37
CA LYS A 217 -5.57 13.01 17.96
C LYS A 217 -4.62 12.22 17.07
N TYR A 218 -3.47 11.79 17.60
CA TYR A 218 -2.47 11.02 16.85
C TYR A 218 -2.75 9.52 16.88
N ARG A 219 -3.46 9.08 17.93
CA ARG A 219 -4.03 7.74 18.04
C ARG A 219 -5.05 7.55 16.93
N ARG A 220 -6.04 8.44 16.79
CA ARG A 220 -7.04 8.40 15.70
C ARG A 220 -6.38 8.29 14.34
N HIS A 221 -5.40 9.16 14.04
CA HIS A 221 -4.71 9.12 12.76
C HIS A 221 -4.08 7.73 12.47
N PHE A 222 -3.42 7.10 13.43
CA PHE A 222 -2.87 5.76 13.20
C PHE A 222 -3.94 4.67 13.16
N ALA A 223 -5.01 4.83 13.94
CA ALA A 223 -6.13 3.91 13.99
C ALA A 223 -6.84 3.83 12.62
N LEU A 224 -6.95 4.94 11.88
CA LEU A 224 -7.47 4.93 10.49
C LEU A 224 -6.67 3.99 9.57
N LEU A 225 -5.34 4.06 9.61
CA LEU A 225 -4.49 3.19 8.80
C LEU A 225 -4.66 1.73 9.19
N LEU A 226 -4.68 1.44 10.49
CA LEU A 226 -4.84 0.06 10.98
C LEU A 226 -6.21 -0.51 10.63
N ALA A 227 -7.28 0.26 10.78
CA ALA A 227 -8.62 -0.14 10.39
C ALA A 227 -8.67 -0.47 8.89
N ALA A 228 -8.14 0.40 8.03
CA ALA A 228 -8.08 0.17 6.59
C ALA A 228 -7.30 -1.11 6.25
N VAL A 229 -6.13 -1.31 6.86
CA VAL A 229 -5.30 -2.51 6.62
C VAL A 229 -6.02 -3.78 7.07
N ASN A 230 -6.70 -3.75 8.22
CA ASN A 230 -7.42 -4.92 8.72
C ASN A 230 -8.62 -5.27 7.82
N ILE A 231 -9.40 -4.28 7.40
CA ILE A 231 -10.52 -4.51 6.48
C ILE A 231 -10.02 -5.03 5.14
N ALA A 232 -8.96 -4.42 4.60
CA ALA A 232 -8.33 -4.83 3.35
C ALA A 232 -7.68 -6.22 3.40
N SER A 233 -7.53 -6.81 4.60
CA SER A 233 -6.93 -8.13 4.78
C SER A 233 -7.96 -9.24 4.98
N LYS A 234 -9.27 -8.96 5.09
CA LYS A 234 -10.30 -9.98 5.33
C LYS A 234 -10.29 -11.08 4.26
N ASP A 235 -10.67 -12.30 4.64
CA ASP A 235 -10.81 -13.45 3.72
C ASP A 235 -11.87 -13.20 2.62
N ILE A 236 -12.91 -12.46 2.97
CA ILE A 236 -14.00 -12.06 2.09
C ILE A 236 -14.19 -10.57 2.27
N ILE A 237 -14.08 -9.85 1.15
CA ILE A 237 -14.22 -8.40 1.07
C ILE A 237 -15.38 -8.12 0.13
N ASP A 238 -16.37 -7.37 0.61
CA ASP A 238 -17.50 -6.91 -0.19
C ASP A 238 -17.32 -5.46 -0.69
N ASN A 239 -18.32 -4.94 -1.39
CA ASN A 239 -18.28 -3.57 -1.90
C ASN A 239 -18.28 -2.51 -0.77
N TYR A 240 -18.92 -2.81 0.36
CA TYR A 240 -18.96 -1.89 1.50
C TYR A 240 -17.56 -1.76 2.12
N ASP A 241 -16.87 -2.89 2.31
CA ASP A 241 -15.49 -2.91 2.79
C ASP A 241 -14.54 -2.13 1.88
N ILE A 242 -14.69 -2.23 0.55
CA ILE A 242 -13.88 -1.45 -0.41
C ILE A 242 -14.11 0.05 -0.23
N ILE A 243 -15.36 0.49 -0.09
CA ILE A 243 -15.72 1.89 0.14
C ILE A 243 -15.14 2.35 1.48
N LEU A 244 -15.23 1.53 2.52
CA LEU A 244 -14.73 1.86 3.84
C LEU A 244 -13.20 2.03 3.84
N VAL A 245 -12.48 1.12 3.18
CA VAL A 245 -11.01 1.21 3.00
C VAL A 245 -10.63 2.50 2.29
N LYS A 246 -11.37 2.88 1.24
CA LYS A 246 -11.17 4.15 0.53
C LYS A 246 -11.27 5.33 1.48
N GLU A 247 -12.38 5.48 2.18
CA GLU A 247 -12.63 6.64 3.04
C GLU A 247 -11.61 6.74 4.18
N LEU A 248 -11.28 5.60 4.81
CA LEU A 248 -10.27 5.53 5.86
C LEU A 248 -8.89 5.98 5.36
N LEU A 249 -8.47 5.53 4.18
CA LEU A 249 -7.15 5.86 3.62
C LEU A 249 -7.10 7.29 3.07
N HIS A 250 -8.16 7.80 2.47
CA HIS A 250 -8.26 9.20 2.06
C HIS A 250 -8.16 10.13 3.28
N GLN A 251 -8.91 9.83 4.34
CA GLN A 251 -8.84 10.59 5.59
C GLN A 251 -7.46 10.48 6.24
N TYR A 252 -6.84 9.30 6.23
CA TYR A 252 -5.47 9.11 6.71
C TYR A 252 -4.47 10.00 5.95
N VAL A 253 -4.48 9.99 4.62
CA VAL A 253 -3.53 10.77 3.80
C VAL A 253 -3.75 12.28 3.99
N LYS A 254 -5.00 12.72 4.06
CA LYS A 254 -5.37 14.11 4.37
C LYS A 254 -4.82 14.55 5.73
N ASP A 255 -4.98 13.72 6.76
CA ASP A 255 -4.47 14.02 8.10
C ASP A 255 -2.96 13.91 8.21
N TRP A 256 -2.32 13.01 7.45
CA TRP A 256 -0.87 12.91 7.36
C TRP A 256 -0.26 14.24 6.94
N GLN A 257 -0.80 14.87 5.89
CA GLN A 257 -0.33 16.16 5.41
C GLN A 257 -0.46 17.24 6.49
N LYS A 258 -1.57 17.28 7.23
CA LYS A 258 -1.79 18.25 8.31
C LYS A 258 -0.85 18.02 9.49
N ILE A 259 -0.59 16.76 9.86
CA ILE A 259 0.19 16.40 11.05
C ILE A 259 1.69 16.52 10.81
N PHE A 260 2.17 16.00 9.69
CA PHE A 260 3.60 15.91 9.39
C PHE A 260 4.08 17.01 8.43
N GLY A 261 3.17 17.62 7.68
CA GLY A 261 3.47 18.68 6.72
C GLY A 261 3.79 18.15 5.32
N LEU A 262 3.69 19.05 4.34
CA LEU A 262 3.83 18.74 2.91
C LEU A 262 5.17 18.04 2.56
N ARG A 263 6.26 18.41 3.24
CA ARG A 263 7.59 17.79 3.04
C ARG A 263 7.64 16.26 3.25
N HIS A 264 6.63 15.69 3.93
CA HIS A 264 6.55 14.26 4.21
C HIS A 264 5.49 13.54 3.37
N MET A 265 4.90 14.22 2.38
CA MET A 265 3.96 13.64 1.41
C MET A 265 4.72 12.93 0.29
N SER A 266 5.34 11.79 0.58
CA SER A 266 6.04 11.01 -0.44
C SER A 266 5.07 10.30 -1.39
N SER A 267 5.58 9.82 -2.51
CA SER A 267 4.78 9.02 -3.44
C SER A 267 4.16 7.79 -2.76
N ASN A 268 4.80 7.19 -1.75
CA ASN A 268 4.25 6.04 -1.03
C ASN A 268 3.05 6.42 -0.15
N ILE A 269 3.04 7.63 0.43
CA ILE A 269 1.87 8.14 1.15
C ILE A 269 0.72 8.35 0.17
N HIS A 270 0.98 8.95 -0.99
CA HIS A 270 -0.02 9.15 -2.05
C HIS A 270 -0.59 7.81 -2.57
N SER A 271 0.25 6.78 -2.72
CA SER A 271 -0.19 5.45 -3.19
C SER A 271 -1.25 4.79 -2.30
N LEU A 272 -1.41 5.21 -1.05
CA LEU A 272 -2.50 4.71 -0.19
C LEU A 272 -3.89 5.06 -0.73
N LEU A 273 -4.04 6.16 -1.46
CA LEU A 273 -5.30 6.54 -2.09
C LEU A 273 -5.78 5.47 -3.08
N HIS A 274 -4.85 4.65 -3.59
CA HIS A 274 -5.10 3.72 -4.69
C HIS A 274 -5.20 2.24 -4.27
N ILE A 275 -5.27 1.96 -2.96
CA ILE A 275 -5.37 0.59 -2.45
C ILE A 275 -6.73 -0.01 -2.80
N HIS A 276 -7.80 0.76 -2.65
CA HIS A 276 -9.17 0.28 -2.85
C HIS A 276 -9.45 -0.18 -4.28
N GLU A 277 -8.89 0.45 -5.32
CA GLU A 277 -9.01 -0.01 -6.71
C GLU A 277 -8.29 -1.34 -6.92
N SER A 278 -7.16 -1.55 -6.24
CA SER A 278 -6.42 -2.82 -6.31
C SER A 278 -7.25 -3.96 -5.70
N ILE A 279 -7.91 -3.69 -4.56
CA ILE A 279 -8.84 -4.64 -3.93
C ILE A 279 -10.04 -4.90 -4.84
N GLN A 280 -10.66 -3.84 -5.37
CA GLN A 280 -11.81 -3.96 -6.26
C GLN A 280 -11.50 -4.78 -7.51
N PHE A 281 -10.33 -4.60 -8.11
CA PHE A 281 -9.87 -5.39 -9.25
C PHE A 281 -9.82 -6.89 -8.91
N LEU A 282 -9.22 -7.24 -7.76
CA LEU A 282 -9.09 -8.63 -7.31
C LEU A 282 -10.46 -9.26 -6.99
N VAL A 283 -11.35 -8.53 -6.30
CA VAL A 283 -12.70 -9.00 -5.96
C VAL A 283 -13.54 -9.26 -7.22
N LYS A 284 -13.51 -8.35 -8.20
CA LYS A 284 -14.22 -8.54 -9.49
C LYS A 284 -13.74 -9.79 -10.23
N ARG A 285 -12.44 -10.07 -10.22
CA ARG A 285 -11.87 -11.27 -10.85
C ARG A 285 -12.28 -12.55 -10.14
N ARG A 286 -12.26 -12.58 -8.81
CA ARG A 286 -12.75 -13.71 -8.01
C ARG A 286 -14.22 -14.04 -8.33
N ASN A 287 -15.07 -13.03 -8.44
CA ASN A 287 -16.51 -13.24 -8.67
C ASN A 287 -16.88 -13.57 -10.13
N SER A 288 -16.01 -13.26 -11.09
CA SER A 288 -16.24 -13.55 -12.52
C SER A 288 -15.74 -14.93 -12.95
N GLN A 289 -14.97 -15.61 -12.12
CA GLN A 289 -14.56 -17.00 -12.32
C GLN A 289 -15.48 -17.90 -11.48
N THR A 290 -16.13 -18.87 -12.11
CA THR A 290 -16.89 -19.91 -11.41
C THR A 290 -16.01 -20.55 -10.32
N ALA A 291 -16.57 -20.68 -9.11
CA ALA A 291 -15.88 -20.91 -7.84
C ALA A 291 -15.12 -22.24 -7.67
N SER A 292 -14.58 -22.86 -8.72
CA SER A 292 -13.90 -24.16 -8.64
C SER A 292 -12.46 -24.22 -9.16
N GLU A 293 -11.90 -23.17 -9.79
CA GLU A 293 -10.64 -23.32 -10.53
C GLU A 293 -9.48 -22.38 -10.14
N THR A 294 -9.59 -21.57 -9.08
CA THR A 294 -8.53 -20.60 -8.72
C THR A 294 -8.10 -20.56 -7.26
N ASP A 295 -8.44 -21.56 -6.46
CA ASP A 295 -8.07 -21.58 -5.04
C ASP A 295 -6.56 -21.67 -4.79
N SER A 296 -5.73 -21.96 -5.80
CA SER A 296 -4.28 -22.16 -5.62
C SER A 296 -3.43 -20.88 -5.74
N ILE A 297 -3.78 -19.93 -6.62
CA ILE A 297 -2.90 -18.78 -6.93
C ILE A 297 -3.20 -17.58 -6.02
N LEU A 298 -4.47 -17.38 -5.66
CA LEU A 298 -4.88 -16.35 -4.70
C LEU A 298 -4.53 -16.77 -3.26
N ALA A 299 -4.55 -18.07 -2.95
CA ALA A 299 -4.17 -18.57 -1.64
C ALA A 299 -2.73 -18.22 -1.27
N GLN A 300 -1.75 -18.19 -2.19
CA GLN A 300 -0.38 -17.81 -1.81
C GLN A 300 -0.19 -16.32 -1.47
N ILE A 301 -0.96 -15.43 -2.11
CA ILE A 301 -0.93 -13.98 -1.80
C ILE A 301 -1.73 -13.69 -0.51
N ILE A 302 -2.75 -14.51 -0.23
CA ILE A 302 -3.59 -14.43 0.95
C ILE A 302 -2.98 -15.19 2.16
N GLU A 303 -2.25 -16.30 1.98
CA GLU A 303 -1.67 -17.17 3.02
C GLU A 303 -0.58 -16.46 3.82
N GLU A 304 0.25 -15.64 3.17
CA GLU A 304 1.23 -14.81 3.88
C GLU A 304 0.53 -13.77 4.79
N THR A 305 -0.76 -13.50 4.55
CA THR A 305 -1.61 -12.59 5.32
C THR A 305 -2.48 -13.32 6.35
N GLN A 306 -2.90 -14.57 6.07
CA GLN A 306 -3.73 -15.42 6.94
C GLN A 306 -3.08 -15.74 8.27
N GLN A 307 -1.76 -15.96 8.31
CA GLN A 307 -1.05 -16.20 9.58
C GLN A 307 -1.06 -14.97 10.48
N SER A 308 -1.06 -13.76 9.93
CA SER A 308 -1.12 -12.53 10.74
C SER A 308 -2.50 -12.34 11.40
N GLN A 309 -3.57 -12.89 10.83
CA GLN A 309 -4.96 -12.62 11.23
C GLN A 309 -5.51 -13.49 12.36
N GLN A 310 -5.24 -14.79 12.37
CA GLN A 310 -5.64 -15.67 13.50
C GLN A 310 -4.98 -15.24 14.82
N GLU A 311 -3.85 -14.58 14.69
CA GLU A 311 -2.95 -14.12 15.73
C GLU A 311 -3.36 -12.76 16.32
N LEU A 312 -3.93 -11.90 15.48
CA LEU A 312 -4.61 -10.67 15.86
C LEU A 312 -5.85 -10.93 16.73
N LEU A 313 -6.53 -12.07 16.53
CA LEU A 313 -7.75 -12.46 17.24
C LEU A 313 -7.52 -12.63 18.77
N ILE A 314 -6.29 -12.91 19.20
CA ILE A 314 -5.91 -13.05 20.61
C ILE A 314 -5.68 -11.67 21.28
N SER A 315 -5.40 -10.62 20.50
CA SER A 315 -5.26 -9.23 21.00
C SER A 315 -6.60 -8.48 21.07
N VAL A 316 -7.71 -9.14 20.72
CA VAL A 316 -9.04 -8.55 20.44
C VAL A 316 -9.71 -7.86 21.62
N LYS A 317 -9.47 -8.23 22.88
CA LYS A 317 -10.22 -7.59 24.00
C LYS A 317 -9.91 -6.11 24.19
N GLU A 318 -8.65 -5.70 24.02
CA GLU A 318 -8.26 -4.28 24.09
C GLU A 318 -8.46 -3.55 22.77
N TYR A 319 -8.39 -4.28 21.64
CA TYR A 319 -8.60 -3.75 20.30
C TYR A 319 -10.08 -3.48 20.01
N ARG A 320 -10.99 -4.26 20.60
CA ARG A 320 -12.44 -4.17 20.42
C ARG A 320 -13.01 -2.84 20.88
N SER A 321 -12.62 -2.32 22.04
CA SER A 321 -13.10 -1.01 22.53
C SER A 321 -12.65 0.15 21.62
N LEU A 322 -11.46 0.07 21.03
CA LEU A 322 -10.98 1.08 20.07
C LEU A 322 -11.61 0.90 18.69
N LEU A 323 -11.87 -0.34 18.27
CA LEU A 323 -12.66 -0.65 17.08
C LEU A 323 -14.08 -0.15 17.22
N GLU A 324 -14.71 -0.29 18.39
CA GLU A 324 -16.04 0.23 18.71
C GLU A 324 -16.02 1.78 18.63
N GLU A 325 -15.03 2.47 19.19
CA GLU A 325 -14.87 3.94 19.05
C GLU A 325 -14.64 4.37 17.57
N LEU A 326 -13.91 3.57 16.79
CA LEU A 326 -13.71 3.80 15.36
C LEU A 326 -14.98 3.52 14.55
N ILE A 327 -15.73 2.48 14.89
CA ILE A 327 -16.99 2.10 14.25
C ILE A 327 -18.03 3.19 14.51
N GLU A 328 -18.19 3.68 15.74
CA GLU A 328 -19.08 4.81 16.02
C GLU A 328 -18.73 6.07 15.20
N GLN A 329 -17.43 6.32 14.98
CA GLN A 329 -16.97 7.42 14.15
C GLN A 329 -17.17 7.18 12.65
N LEU A 330 -17.19 5.91 12.23
CA LEU A 330 -17.49 5.49 10.86
C LEU A 330 -19.00 5.53 10.60
N ASP A 331 -19.82 5.13 11.57
CA ASP A 331 -21.27 5.25 11.54
C ASP A 331 -21.68 6.73 11.45
N PHE A 332 -20.99 7.62 12.16
CA PHE A 332 -21.15 9.07 11.98
C PHE A 332 -20.79 9.55 10.57
N ILE A 333 -19.73 9.02 9.96
CA ILE A 333 -19.38 9.33 8.56
C ILE A 333 -20.45 8.76 7.60
N GLN A 334 -21.00 7.58 7.91
CA GLN A 334 -22.06 6.94 7.15
C GLN A 334 -23.37 7.74 7.19
N GLU A 335 -23.76 8.29 8.34
CA GLU A 335 -24.91 9.21 8.47
C GLU A 335 -24.73 10.49 7.64
N GLN A 336 -23.50 11.00 7.52
CA GLN A 336 -23.19 12.18 6.71
C GLN A 336 -23.18 11.89 5.19
N LEU A 337 -23.01 10.62 4.79
CA LEU A 337 -23.03 10.21 3.37
C LEU A 337 -24.45 9.84 2.88
N GLN A 338 -25.40 9.61 3.79
CA GLN A 338 -26.81 9.33 3.47
C GLN A 338 -27.70 10.59 3.42
N GLN A 339 -27.19 11.74 3.85
CA GLN A 339 -27.78 13.07 3.69
C GLN A 339 -27.24 13.75 2.42
#